data_AF-A0A1H0FIH5-F1
#
_entry.id   AF-A0A1H0FIH5-F1
#
_cell.length_a   1.000
_cell.length_b   1.000
_cell.length_c   1.000
_cell.angle_alpha   90.00
_cell.angle_beta   90.00
_cell.angle_gamma   90.00
#
_symmetry.space_group_name_H-M   'P 1'
#
loop_
_entity.id
_entity.type
_entity.pdbx_description
1 polymer ?
#
loop_
_entity_poly.entity_id
_entity_poly.type
_entity_poly.pdbx_seq_one_letter_code
_entity_poly.pdbx_strand_id
1 'polypeptide(L)'
;MNNRKFEIQGPVIGSNVGTSGRARAGDVHIGHIQDVSAVLRLLDELREDLNEAQAPTSTVEAVDDLRAEARKPKPRKDVTDHLMDKLADRGLGEQMKDLAKAFAALY
;
A
#
# COMPACT_ATOMS: atom_id res chain seq x y z
N MET A 1 49.01 -8.44 13.16
CA MET A 1 48.41 -8.98 11.93
C MET A 1 47.43 -10.08 12.30
N ASN A 2 46.23 -10.01 11.71
CA ASN A 2 45.03 -10.79 12.00
C ASN A 2 45.14 -12.26 11.54
N ASN A 3 44.50 -13.18 12.27
CA ASN A 3 43.55 -14.18 11.72
C ASN A 3 43.12 -15.18 12.80
N ARG A 4 41.88 -15.04 13.31
CA ARG A 4 41.20 -16.11 14.04
C ARG A 4 40.29 -16.85 13.06
N LYS A 5 40.64 -18.09 12.73
CA LYS A 5 39.79 -19.02 11.98
C LYS A 5 38.69 -19.56 12.91
N PHE A 6 37.44 -19.42 12.50
CA PHE A 6 36.33 -20.16 13.07
C PHE A 6 35.88 -21.21 12.06
N GLU A 7 36.10 -22.48 12.38
CA GLU A 7 35.53 -23.62 11.67
C GLU A 7 34.07 -23.77 12.09
N ILE A 8 33.13 -23.59 11.16
CA ILE A 8 31.72 -23.93 11.38
C ILE A 8 31.46 -25.26 10.68
N GLN A 9 31.46 -26.33 11.47
CA GLN A 9 31.03 -27.66 11.07
C GLN A 9 29.50 -27.73 11.27
N GLY A 10 28.74 -27.68 10.18
CA GLY A 10 27.28 -27.85 10.19
C GLY A 10 26.89 -29.20 9.57
N PRO A 11 25.86 -29.89 10.07
CA PRO A 11 25.49 -31.22 9.60
C PRO A 11 24.74 -31.16 8.26
N VAL A 12 25.05 -32.13 7.41
CA VAL A 12 24.34 -32.49 6.17
C VAL A 12 23.09 -33.29 6.53
N ILE A 13 21.87 -32.79 6.27
CA ILE A 13 20.59 -33.52 6.03
C ILE A 13 19.64 -32.41 5.51
N GLY A 14 19.08 -32.47 4.30
CA GLY A 14 18.17 -33.50 3.83
C GLY A 14 16.72 -33.03 4.02
N SER A 15 15.93 -33.18 2.96
CA SER A 15 14.55 -32.75 2.76
C SER A 15 13.60 -32.88 3.97
N ASN A 16 12.56 -32.02 3.95
CA ASN A 16 11.37 -31.95 4.83
C ASN A 16 11.48 -31.01 6.04
N VAL A 17 11.16 -29.72 5.81
CA VAL A 17 10.67 -28.83 6.86
C VAL A 17 9.23 -28.44 6.54
N GLY A 18 8.32 -29.23 7.09
CA GLY A 18 6.96 -28.83 7.40
C GLY A 18 6.83 -28.67 8.92
N THR A 19 6.12 -27.62 9.33
CA THR A 19 5.72 -27.27 10.72
C THR A 19 6.90 -26.77 11.57
N SER A 20 6.93 -25.54 12.06
CA SER A 20 5.98 -24.96 13.01
C SER A 20 6.36 -23.48 13.21
N GLY A 21 5.35 -22.62 13.35
CA GLY A 21 5.45 -21.22 12.97
C GLY A 21 6.16 -20.27 13.94
N ARG A 22 6.72 -19.20 13.36
CA ARG A 22 6.57 -17.81 13.82
C ARG A 22 7.12 -16.86 12.74
N ALA A 23 6.33 -15.83 12.41
CA ALA A 23 6.63 -14.74 11.48
C ALA A 23 6.70 -15.10 9.98
N ARG A 24 5.53 -15.25 9.35
CA ARG A 24 5.36 -14.84 7.93
C ARG A 24 5.41 -13.30 7.87
N ALA A 25 6.60 -12.72 8.03
CA ALA A 25 6.90 -11.43 7.42
C ALA A 25 7.19 -11.74 5.95
N GLY A 26 6.14 -12.13 5.23
CA GLY A 26 6.23 -12.44 3.81
C GLY A 26 6.65 -11.17 3.10
N ASP A 27 7.70 -11.27 2.29
CA ASP A 27 8.06 -10.39 1.17
C ASP A 27 7.07 -9.25 0.91
N VAL A 28 7.07 -8.24 1.79
CA VAL A 28 6.46 -6.96 1.47
C VAL A 28 7.50 -6.32 0.57
N HIS A 29 7.41 -6.65 -0.73
CA HIS A 29 8.32 -6.17 -1.76
C HIS A 29 8.51 -4.67 -1.54
N ILE A 30 9.76 -4.20 -1.46
CA ILE A 30 10.07 -2.79 -1.22
C ILE A 30 9.32 -1.88 -2.22
N GLY A 31 9.07 -2.37 -3.45
CA GLY A 31 8.18 -1.73 -4.43
C GLY A 31 6.76 -1.50 -3.91
N HIS A 32 6.12 -2.52 -3.34
CA HIS A 32 4.77 -2.42 -2.75
C HIS A 32 4.68 -1.33 -1.65
N ILE A 33 5.73 -1.15 -0.85
CA ILE A 33 5.77 -0.08 0.16
C ILE A 33 5.88 1.30 -0.48
N GLN A 34 6.66 1.42 -1.57
CA GLN A 34 6.78 2.66 -2.34
C GLN A 34 5.46 3.01 -3.03
N ASP A 35 4.79 2.03 -3.63
CA ASP A 35 3.50 2.20 -4.31
C ASP A 35 2.40 2.62 -3.32
N VAL A 36 2.35 1.99 -2.14
CA VAL A 36 1.42 2.40 -1.05
C VAL A 36 1.72 3.82 -0.61
N SER A 37 3.00 4.18 -0.46
CA SER A 37 3.40 5.52 -0.04
C SER A 37 3.03 6.59 -1.07
N ALA A 38 3.14 6.28 -2.37
CA ALA A 38 2.73 7.16 -3.45
C ALA A 38 1.22 7.40 -3.44
N VAL A 39 0.41 6.35 -3.27
CA VAL A 39 -1.05 6.47 -3.14
C VAL A 39 -1.43 7.30 -1.91
N LEU A 40 -0.82 7.02 -0.75
CA LEU A 40 -1.13 7.76 0.48
C LEU A 40 -0.80 9.25 0.36
N ARG A 41 0.28 9.60 -0.33
CA ARG A 41 0.64 11.00 -0.58
C ARG A 41 -0.42 11.72 -1.43
N LEU A 42 -0.85 11.12 -2.53
CA LEU A 42 -1.88 11.71 -3.39
C LEU A 42 -3.23 11.87 -2.65
N LEU A 43 -3.56 10.91 -1.78
CA LEU A 43 -4.76 11.01 -0.94
C LEU A 43 -4.66 12.10 0.13
N ASP A 44 -3.46 12.30 0.71
CA ASP A 44 -3.23 13.36 1.69
C ASP A 44 -3.33 14.75 1.01
N GLU A 45 -2.72 14.92 -0.18
CA GLU A 45 -2.85 16.15 -1.00
C GLU A 45 -4.32 16.42 -1.38
N LEU A 46 -5.03 15.39 -1.85
CA LEU A 46 -6.45 15.51 -2.20
C LEU A 46 -7.32 15.90 -0.98
N ARG A 47 -7.01 15.36 0.20
CA ARG A 47 -7.72 15.67 1.43
C ARG A 47 -7.52 17.11 1.87
N GLU A 48 -6.31 17.64 1.71
CA GLU A 48 -5.99 19.04 1.98
C GLU A 48 -6.81 19.96 1.06
N ASP A 49 -6.78 19.72 -0.25
CA ASP A 49 -7.55 20.50 -1.22
C ASP A 49 -9.06 20.47 -0.96
N LEU A 50 -9.60 19.30 -0.60
CA LEU A 50 -11.02 19.16 -0.23
C LEU A 50 -11.36 19.93 1.05
N ASN A 51 -10.47 19.98 2.03
CA ASN A 51 -10.67 20.75 3.25
C ASN A 51 -10.62 22.26 2.96
N GLU A 52 -9.69 22.71 2.12
CA GLU A 52 -9.58 24.11 1.69
C GLU A 52 -10.83 24.56 0.91
N ALA A 53 -11.32 23.69 0.02
CA ALA A 53 -12.54 23.90 -0.75
C ALA A 53 -13.83 23.79 0.09
N GLN A 54 -13.73 23.47 1.39
CA GLN A 54 -14.88 23.17 2.26
C GLN A 54 -15.83 22.14 1.64
N ALA A 55 -15.25 21.10 1.04
CA ALA A 55 -16.00 20.04 0.40
C ALA A 55 -16.92 19.33 1.42
N PRO A 56 -18.02 18.72 0.96
CA PRO A 56 -18.91 17.97 1.84
C PRO A 56 -18.16 16.89 2.63
N THR A 57 -18.51 16.70 3.90
CA THR A 57 -17.90 15.69 4.78
C THR A 57 -17.87 14.30 4.15
N SER A 58 -18.91 13.92 3.41
CA SER A 58 -18.98 12.63 2.70
C SER A 58 -17.92 12.46 1.61
N THR A 59 -17.40 13.54 1.06
CA THR A 59 -16.29 13.52 0.09
C THR A 59 -14.96 13.30 0.81
N VAL A 60 -14.76 13.94 1.96
CA VAL A 60 -13.58 13.72 2.81
C VAL A 60 -13.56 12.29 3.36
N GLU A 61 -14.73 11.76 3.76
CA GLU A 61 -14.88 10.36 4.19
C GLU A 61 -14.51 9.37 3.08
N ALA A 62 -14.90 9.64 1.82
CA ALA A 62 -14.52 8.77 0.70
C ALA A 62 -12.99 8.73 0.47
N VAL A 63 -12.28 9.84 0.73
CA VAL A 63 -10.81 9.87 0.68
C VAL A 63 -10.20 9.10 1.86
N ASP A 64 -10.75 9.25 3.06
CA ASP A 64 -10.32 8.50 4.24
C ASP A 64 -10.55 6.98 4.07
N ASP A 65 -11.65 6.57 3.40
CA ASP A 65 -11.93 5.18 3.02
C ASP A 65 -10.92 4.64 2.00
N LEU A 66 -10.56 5.43 0.98
CA LEU A 66 -9.51 5.06 0.02
C LEU A 66 -8.16 4.87 0.72
N ARG A 67 -7.85 5.72 1.70
CA ARG A 67 -6.64 5.62 2.50
C ARG A 67 -6.60 4.34 3.32
N ALA A 68 -7.73 3.94 3.89
CA ALA A 68 -7.87 2.68 4.61
C ALA A 68 -7.73 1.48 3.67
N GLU A 69 -8.30 1.54 2.46
CA GLU A 69 -8.20 0.50 1.45
C GLU A 69 -6.77 0.29 0.96
N ALA A 70 -6.05 1.38 0.66
CA ALA A 70 -4.65 1.34 0.18
C ALA A 70 -3.68 0.72 1.19
N ARG A 71 -3.99 0.78 2.50
CA ARG A 71 -3.16 0.20 3.57
C ARG A 71 -3.39 -1.30 3.78
N LYS A 72 -4.40 -1.89 3.13
CA LYS A 72 -4.67 -3.33 3.28
C LYS A 72 -3.55 -4.13 2.62
N PRO A 73 -3.17 -5.29 3.18
CA PRO A 73 -2.21 -6.20 2.54
C PRO A 73 -2.65 -6.68 1.15
N LYS A 74 -3.96 -6.60 0.86
CA LYS A 74 -4.55 -6.88 -0.43
C LYS A 74 -5.69 -5.89 -0.68
N PRO A 75 -5.42 -4.73 -1.29
CA PRO A 75 -6.43 -3.76 -1.67
C PRO A 75 -7.44 -4.38 -2.65
N ARG A 76 -8.70 -3.99 -2.54
CA ARG A 76 -9.79 -4.46 -3.37
C ARG A 76 -10.10 -3.45 -4.47
N LYS A 77 -9.93 -3.88 -5.72
CA LYS A 77 -10.15 -3.02 -6.88
C LYS A 77 -11.59 -2.53 -7.01
N ASP A 78 -12.56 -3.39 -6.75
CA ASP A 78 -13.99 -3.05 -6.73
C ASP A 78 -14.34 -1.95 -5.72
N VAL A 79 -13.72 -1.99 -4.53
CA VAL A 79 -13.93 -0.98 -3.49
C VAL A 79 -13.29 0.36 -3.90
N THR A 80 -12.06 0.31 -4.42
CA THR A 80 -11.36 1.49 -4.90
C THR A 80 -12.10 2.15 -6.06
N ASP A 81 -12.52 1.38 -7.08
CA ASP A 81 -13.24 1.91 -8.25
C ASP A 81 -14.54 2.62 -7.81
N HIS A 82 -15.31 2.01 -6.89
CA HIS A 82 -16.53 2.61 -6.35
C HIS A 82 -16.27 3.92 -5.58
N LEU A 83 -15.18 3.98 -4.80
CA LEU A 83 -14.82 5.19 -4.07
C LEU A 83 -14.28 6.27 -5.01
N MET A 84 -13.55 5.91 -6.07
CA MET A 84 -13.10 6.85 -7.09
C MET A 84 -14.26 7.44 -7.89
N ASP A 85 -15.26 6.64 -8.26
CA ASP A 85 -16.45 7.13 -8.97
C ASP A 85 -17.19 8.21 -8.16
N LYS A 86 -17.32 8.01 -6.83
CA LYS A 86 -17.92 9.02 -5.92
C LYS A 86 -17.16 10.34 -5.90
N LEU A 87 -15.84 10.31 -6.12
CA LEU A 87 -14.98 11.50 -6.16
C LEU A 87 -14.95 12.12 -7.56
N ALA A 88 -15.08 11.34 -8.63
CA ALA A 88 -15.05 11.80 -10.01
C ALA A 88 -16.16 12.83 -10.32
N ASP A 89 -17.34 12.65 -9.73
CA ASP A 89 -18.47 13.59 -9.85
C ASP A 89 -18.21 14.98 -9.23
N ARG A 90 -17.06 15.19 -8.57
CA ARG A 90 -16.72 16.42 -7.84
C ARG A 90 -15.73 17.35 -8.55
N GLY A 91 -15.40 17.07 -9.80
CA GLY A 91 -14.54 17.96 -10.61
C GLY A 91 -13.04 17.83 -10.36
N LEU A 92 -12.60 16.76 -9.71
CA LEU A 92 -11.20 16.48 -9.32
C LEU A 92 -10.34 15.91 -10.49
N GLY A 93 -10.63 16.31 -11.73
CA GLY A 93 -10.33 15.52 -12.94
C GLY A 93 -8.86 15.13 -13.17
N GLU A 94 -7.88 15.96 -12.84
CA GLU A 94 -6.45 15.61 -12.98
C GLU A 94 -5.95 14.75 -11.82
N GLN A 95 -6.28 15.13 -10.58
CA GLN A 95 -5.92 14.37 -9.38
C GLN A 95 -6.50 12.94 -9.43
N MET A 96 -7.72 12.77 -9.93
CA MET A 96 -8.33 11.45 -10.08
C MET A 96 -7.59 10.55 -11.07
N LYS A 97 -6.98 11.12 -12.13
CA LYS A 97 -6.19 10.33 -13.09
C LYS A 97 -4.89 9.84 -12.47
N ASP A 98 -4.23 10.69 -11.70
CA ASP A 98 -2.97 10.32 -11.04
C ASP A 98 -3.22 9.35 -9.89
N LEU A 99 -4.31 9.52 -9.14
CA LEU A 99 -4.76 8.57 -8.15
C LEU A 99 -5.11 7.20 -8.76
N ALA A 100 -5.80 7.17 -9.90
CA ALA A 100 -6.09 5.93 -10.62
C ALA A 100 -4.83 5.20 -11.09
N LYS A 101 -3.83 5.91 -11.60
CA LYS A 101 -2.53 5.32 -11.96
C LYS A 101 -1.81 4.74 -10.75
N ALA A 102 -1.83 5.46 -9.62
CA ALA A 102 -1.17 5.02 -8.40
C ALA A 102 -1.83 3.77 -7.81
N PHE A 103 -3.17 3.70 -7.80
CA PHE A 103 -3.88 2.47 -7.41
C PHE A 103 -3.67 1.32 -8.40
N ALA A 104 -3.52 1.60 -9.69
CA ALA A 104 -3.20 0.56 -10.67
C ALA A 104 -1.85 -0.13 -10.39
N ALA A 105 -0.90 0.56 -9.75
CA ALA A 105 0.37 -0.02 -9.32
C ALA A 105 0.25 -0.87 -8.03
N LEU A 106 -0.85 -0.74 -7.28
CA LEU A 106 -1.11 -1.54 -6.08
C LEU A 106 -1.71 -2.93 -6.37
N TYR A 107 -2.23 -3.17 -7.58
CA TYR A 107 -2.84 -4.42 -8.01
C TYR A 107 -1.88 -5.28 -8.83
#